data_AF-A0A240UA79-F1
#
_entry.id   AF-A0A240UA79-F1
#
_cell.length_a   1.000
_cell.length_b   1.000
_cell.length_c   1.000
_cell.angle_alpha   90.00
_cell.angle_beta   90.00
_cell.angle_gamma   90.00
#
_symmetry.space_group_name_H-M   'P 1'
#
loop_
_entity.id
_entity.type
_entity.pdbx_description
1 polymer ?
#
loop_
_entity_poly.entity_id
_entity_poly.type
_entity_poly.pdbx_seq_one_letter_code
_entity_poly.pdbx_strand_id
1 'polypeptide(L)'
;MSVEEINPFKAGVHGGTQTYYGVAEDRIRAVAWFDRAQCEAALKLPGLQKTVAAAVQRRLRYFDKVATVLHFTDFGQDFLRWELDAKGKVIGCEPFQGFVWKGKYVLGYDRLRAGDTVHYRSMGDSTSVDNIRYPLALVERKEGSAA
;
A
#
# COMPACT_ATOMS: atom_id res chain seq x y z
N MET A 1 5.98 10.35 -27.37
CA MET A 1 4.94 10.40 -26.31
C MET A 1 4.98 11.79 -25.72
N SER A 2 3.90 12.56 -25.84
CA SER A 2 3.86 13.95 -25.42
C SER A 2 3.70 14.03 -23.90
N VAL A 3 4.28 15.07 -23.29
CA VAL A 3 4.36 15.27 -21.83
C VAL A 3 2.98 15.33 -21.15
N GLU A 4 1.91 15.56 -21.93
CA GLU A 4 0.51 15.59 -21.45
C GLU A 4 -0.05 14.20 -21.09
N GLU A 5 0.55 13.11 -21.58
CA GLU A 5 0.12 11.74 -21.25
C GLU A 5 0.52 11.33 -19.81
N ILE A 6 1.49 12.00 -19.18
CA ILE A 6 2.22 11.51 -17.99
C ILE A 6 2.00 12.39 -16.74
N ASN A 7 0.94 13.19 -16.67
CA ASN A 7 0.56 13.84 -15.41
C ASN A 7 -0.39 12.93 -14.61
N PRO A 8 0.04 12.30 -13.50
CA PRO A 8 -0.81 11.42 -12.69
C PRO A 8 -1.84 12.20 -11.86
N PHE A 9 -1.76 13.53 -11.76
CA PHE A 9 -2.72 14.37 -11.04
C PHE A 9 -3.94 14.78 -11.90
N LYS A 10 -4.39 13.88 -12.80
CA LYS A 10 -5.63 14.03 -13.57
C LYS A 10 -6.83 13.94 -12.61
N ALA A 11 -7.74 14.90 -12.71
CA ALA A 11 -9.04 14.86 -12.06
C ALA A 11 -10.12 14.40 -13.07
N GLY A 12 -11.40 14.62 -12.77
CA GLY A 12 -12.49 14.23 -13.67
C GLY A 12 -12.45 14.95 -15.02
N VAL A 13 -13.09 14.38 -16.04
CA VAL A 13 -13.33 15.09 -17.30
C VAL A 13 -14.56 15.99 -17.11
N HIS A 14 -14.44 17.27 -17.44
CA HIS A 14 -15.54 18.22 -17.40
C HIS A 14 -15.78 18.80 -18.79
N GLY A 15 -17.00 18.62 -19.33
CA GLY A 15 -17.34 19.10 -20.68
C GLY A 15 -16.41 18.59 -21.78
N GLY A 16 -15.92 17.34 -21.67
CA GLY A 16 -14.96 16.75 -22.61
C GLY A 16 -13.50 17.21 -22.41
N THR A 17 -13.22 18.09 -21.45
CA THR A 17 -11.87 18.57 -21.15
C THR A 17 -11.30 17.87 -19.92
N GLN A 18 -10.06 17.36 -20.03
CA GLN A 18 -9.35 16.78 -18.90
C GLN A 18 -9.01 17.86 -17.87
N THR A 19 -9.49 17.72 -16.64
CA THR A 19 -9.12 18.62 -15.53
C THR A 19 -8.00 18.03 -14.69
N TYR A 20 -7.38 18.84 -13.84
CA TYR A 20 -6.26 18.43 -12.97
C TYR A 20 -6.44 19.01 -11.59
N TYR A 21 -5.90 18.33 -10.58
CA TYR A 21 -5.87 18.88 -9.22
C TYR A 21 -5.02 20.14 -9.19
N GLY A 22 -5.64 21.27 -8.85
CA GLY A 22 -5.00 22.59 -8.85
C GLY A 22 -4.24 22.90 -7.56
N VAL A 23 -4.72 22.39 -6.42
CA VAL A 23 -4.16 22.71 -5.10
C VAL A 23 -3.28 21.60 -4.54
N ALA A 24 -2.30 21.98 -3.72
CA ALA A 24 -1.34 21.05 -3.13
C ALA A 24 -2.01 19.97 -2.27
N GLU A 25 -3.06 20.34 -1.53
CA GLU A 25 -3.76 19.43 -0.63
C GLU A 25 -4.44 18.28 -1.39
N ASP A 26 -5.17 18.59 -2.46
CA ASP A 26 -5.82 17.57 -3.28
C ASP A 26 -4.81 16.64 -3.95
N ARG A 27 -3.68 17.19 -4.42
CA ARG A 27 -2.58 16.39 -4.96
C ARG A 27 -2.03 15.44 -3.90
N ILE A 28 -1.81 15.91 -2.67
CA ILE A 28 -1.34 15.06 -1.56
C ILE A 28 -2.35 13.95 -1.25
N ARG A 29 -3.65 14.25 -1.25
CA ARG A 29 -4.71 13.23 -1.07
C ARG A 29 -4.70 12.19 -2.20
N ALA A 30 -4.53 12.62 -3.45
CA ALA A 30 -4.46 11.74 -4.61
C ALA A 30 -3.27 10.76 -4.54
N VAL A 31 -2.11 11.19 -4.03
CA VAL A 31 -0.90 10.35 -3.88
C VAL A 31 -1.16 9.09 -3.05
N ALA A 32 -2.12 9.10 -2.12
CA ALA A 32 -2.45 7.92 -1.33
C ALA A 32 -2.90 6.73 -2.20
N TRP A 33 -3.47 7.02 -3.37
CA TRP A 33 -3.99 6.04 -4.33
C TRP A 33 -3.04 5.79 -5.50
N PHE A 34 -1.90 6.47 -5.56
CA PHE A 34 -0.94 6.26 -6.63
C PHE A 34 -0.27 4.90 -6.50
N ASP A 35 -0.08 4.24 -7.63
CA ASP A 35 0.87 3.16 -7.81
C ASP A 35 2.31 3.69 -7.95
N ARG A 36 3.29 2.78 -8.03
CA ARG A 36 4.71 3.13 -8.16
C ARG A 36 5.00 3.94 -9.43
N ALA A 37 4.42 3.54 -10.57
CA ALA A 37 4.67 4.20 -11.85
C ALA A 37 4.13 5.63 -11.86
N GLN A 38 2.95 5.85 -11.27
CA GLN A 38 2.35 7.17 -11.06
C GLN A 38 3.20 8.02 -10.12
N CYS A 39 3.74 7.47 -9.04
CA CYS A 39 4.68 8.21 -8.18
C CYS A 39 5.96 8.63 -8.94
N GLU A 40 6.55 7.73 -9.72
CA GLU A 40 7.75 8.02 -10.51
C GLU A 40 7.47 9.07 -11.60
N ALA A 41 6.30 9.00 -12.24
CA ALA A 41 5.81 10.01 -13.18
C ALA A 41 5.62 11.37 -12.51
N ALA A 42 5.01 11.41 -11.32
CA ALA A 42 4.78 12.64 -10.57
C ALA A 42 6.07 13.41 -10.29
N LEU A 43 7.15 12.71 -9.90
CA LEU A 43 8.45 13.34 -9.61
C LEU A 43 9.14 13.94 -10.84
N LYS A 44 8.74 13.54 -12.05
CA LYS A 44 9.26 14.09 -13.30
C LYS A 44 8.55 15.38 -13.74
N LEU A 45 7.46 15.77 -13.07
CA LEU A 45 6.71 16.97 -13.45
C LEU A 45 7.50 18.25 -13.11
N PRO A 46 7.68 19.17 -14.08
CA PRO A 46 8.27 20.47 -13.82
C PRO A 46 7.37 21.28 -12.87
N GLY A 47 7.98 22.03 -11.95
CA GLY A 47 7.24 22.88 -11.01
C GLY A 47 6.43 22.13 -9.95
N LEU A 48 6.72 20.84 -9.70
CA LEU A 48 6.09 20.10 -8.61
C LEU A 48 6.35 20.77 -7.26
N GLN A 49 5.27 21.06 -6.52
CA GLN A 49 5.36 21.68 -5.20
C GLN A 49 6.12 20.77 -4.23
N LYS A 50 7.03 21.34 -3.43
CA LYS A 50 7.90 20.57 -2.50
C LYS A 50 7.12 19.67 -1.55
N THR A 51 5.97 20.13 -1.05
CA THR A 51 5.10 19.36 -0.14
C THR A 51 4.49 18.14 -0.84
N VAL A 52 4.08 18.29 -2.11
CA VAL A 52 3.58 17.19 -2.95
C VAL A 52 4.71 16.22 -3.27
N ALA A 53 5.90 16.71 -3.63
CA ALA A 53 7.07 15.87 -3.87
C ALA A 53 7.43 15.02 -2.65
N ALA A 54 7.40 15.61 -1.44
CA ALA A 54 7.65 14.90 -0.19
C ALA A 54 6.60 13.80 0.07
N ALA A 55 5.32 14.04 -0.24
CA ALA A 55 4.26 13.04 -0.15
C ALA A 55 4.49 11.88 -1.13
N VAL A 56 4.84 12.19 -2.39
CA VAL A 56 5.16 11.18 -3.42
C VAL A 56 6.35 10.31 -2.99
N GLN A 57 7.44 10.93 -2.52
CA GLN A 57 8.60 10.19 -2.01
C GLN A 57 8.26 9.32 -0.80
N ARG A 58 7.37 9.80 0.10
CA ARG A 58 6.90 8.98 1.24
C ARG A 58 6.12 7.75 0.76
N ARG A 59 5.34 7.87 -0.31
CA ARG A 59 4.62 6.75 -0.92
C ARG A 59 5.57 5.76 -1.61
N LEU A 60 6.62 6.24 -2.31
CA LEU A 60 7.66 5.35 -2.84
C LEU A 60 8.37 4.57 -1.73
N ARG A 61 8.80 5.25 -0.65
CA ARG A 61 9.37 4.59 0.53
C ARG A 61 8.43 3.60 1.20
N TYR A 62 7.12 3.76 1.04
CA TYR A 62 6.15 2.78 1.50
C TYR A 62 6.23 1.52 0.65
N PHE A 63 6.21 1.65 -0.68
CA PHE A 63 6.37 0.51 -1.59
C PHE A 63 7.69 -0.23 -1.36
N ASP A 64 8.79 0.50 -1.12
CA ASP A 64 10.10 -0.10 -0.82
C ASP A 64 10.09 -0.94 0.47
N LYS A 65 9.20 -0.63 1.41
CA LYS A 65 9.06 -1.39 2.65
C LYS A 65 8.23 -2.65 2.47
N VAL A 66 7.33 -2.72 1.49
CA VAL A 66 6.45 -3.87 1.29
C VAL A 66 7.27 -5.05 0.77
N ALA A 67 7.47 -6.05 1.61
CA ALA A 67 8.22 -7.26 1.27
C ALA A 67 7.30 -8.45 0.95
N THR A 68 6.12 -8.52 1.56
CA THR A 68 5.17 -9.62 1.35
C THR A 68 3.76 -9.09 1.33
N VAL A 69 2.94 -9.57 0.41
CA VAL A 69 1.51 -9.27 0.33
C VAL A 69 0.73 -10.56 0.57
N LEU A 70 -0.11 -10.54 1.59
CA LEU A 70 -1.02 -11.62 1.94
C LEU A 70 -2.40 -11.30 1.38
N HIS A 71 -2.95 -12.19 0.57
CA HIS A 71 -4.32 -12.11 0.08
C HIS A 71 -5.16 -13.14 0.82
N PHE A 72 -6.28 -12.73 1.39
CA PHE A 72 -7.20 -13.60 2.11
C PHE A 72 -8.33 -14.04 1.19
N THR A 73 -8.83 -15.24 1.40
CA THR A 73 -10.05 -15.71 0.74
C THR A 73 -11.23 -14.91 1.27
N ASP A 74 -12.10 -14.45 0.39
CA ASP A 74 -13.28 -13.67 0.79
C ASP A 74 -14.35 -14.58 1.40
N PHE A 75 -14.62 -14.36 2.69
CA PHE A 75 -15.68 -14.97 3.48
C PHE A 75 -16.58 -13.90 4.11
N GLY A 76 -16.64 -12.70 3.53
CA GLY A 76 -17.44 -11.58 4.02
C GLY A 76 -16.78 -10.74 5.11
N GLN A 77 -15.46 -10.86 5.30
CA GLN A 77 -14.69 -10.01 6.21
C GLN A 77 -14.36 -8.64 5.59
N ASP A 78 -14.09 -7.65 6.44
CA ASP A 78 -13.82 -6.26 6.03
C ASP A 78 -12.41 -6.03 5.43
N PHE A 79 -11.55 -7.05 5.40
CA PHE A 79 -10.19 -6.97 4.85
C PHE A 79 -9.88 -8.18 3.97
N LEU A 80 -9.25 -7.94 2.82
CA LEU A 80 -8.89 -8.98 1.86
C LEU A 80 -7.39 -9.03 1.60
N ARG A 81 -6.65 -8.03 2.07
CA ARG A 81 -5.24 -7.88 1.71
C ARG A 81 -4.45 -7.24 2.84
N TRP A 82 -3.36 -7.86 3.24
CA TRP A 82 -2.36 -7.26 4.14
C TRP A 82 -1.03 -7.09 3.41
N GLU A 83 -0.36 -5.97 3.66
CA GLU A 83 1.00 -5.73 3.21
C GLU A 83 1.93 -5.77 4.42
N LEU A 84 2.95 -6.61 4.34
CA LEU A 84 3.93 -6.81 5.38
C LEU A 84 5.27 -6.17 4.99
N ASP A 85 5.95 -5.62 5.99
CA ASP A 85 7.35 -5.26 5.83
C ASP A 85 8.28 -6.49 5.89
N ALA A 86 9.57 -6.28 5.65
CA ALA A 86 10.60 -7.32 5.68
C ALA A 86 10.75 -8.03 7.04
N LYS A 87 10.12 -7.52 8.11
CA LYS A 87 10.12 -8.11 9.45
C LYS A 87 8.79 -8.79 9.79
N GLY A 88 7.87 -8.90 8.82
CA GLY A 88 6.53 -9.46 9.02
C GLY A 88 5.55 -8.52 9.71
N LYS A 89 5.86 -7.22 9.82
CA LYS A 89 4.93 -6.24 10.40
C LYS A 89 3.89 -5.82 9.36
N VAL A 90 2.62 -5.82 9.75
CA VAL A 90 1.54 -5.29 8.91
C VAL A 90 1.68 -3.77 8.78
N ILE A 91 1.95 -3.29 7.57
CA ILE A 91 2.06 -1.86 7.23
C ILE A 91 0.90 -1.36 6.36
N GLY A 92 0.22 -2.28 5.68
CA GLY A 92 -0.96 -2.04 4.84
C GLY A 92 -2.08 -3.03 5.12
N CYS A 93 -3.32 -2.57 4.97
CA CYS A 93 -4.52 -3.41 5.08
C CYS A 93 -5.65 -2.77 4.27
N GLU A 94 -6.27 -3.56 3.41
CA GLU A 94 -7.31 -3.14 2.46
C GLU A 94 -8.42 -4.22 2.40
N PRO A 95 -9.68 -3.84 2.08
CA PRO A 95 -10.15 -2.46 1.88
C PRO A 95 -10.33 -1.66 3.18
N PHE A 96 -10.64 -2.30 4.31
CA PHE A 96 -10.94 -1.60 5.56
C PHE A 96 -10.11 -2.09 6.76
N GLN A 97 -10.45 -1.56 7.94
CA GLN A 97 -9.87 -1.92 9.24
C GLN A 97 -8.34 -1.76 9.37
N GLY A 98 -7.71 -0.92 8.55
CA GLY A 98 -6.27 -0.68 8.66
C GLY A 98 -5.81 -0.16 10.02
N PHE A 99 -6.66 0.55 10.76
CA PHE A 99 -6.37 0.97 12.13
C PHE A 99 -6.24 -0.21 13.11
N VAL A 100 -6.96 -1.31 12.88
CA VAL A 100 -6.94 -2.51 13.74
C VAL A 100 -5.67 -3.33 13.49
N TRP A 101 -5.31 -3.50 12.22
CA TRP A 101 -4.31 -4.48 11.79
C TRP A 101 -2.90 -3.88 11.62
N LYS A 102 -2.78 -2.60 11.27
CA LYS A 102 -1.45 -1.97 11.11
C LYS A 102 -0.69 -2.00 12.42
N GLY A 103 0.56 -2.46 12.35
CA GLY A 103 1.44 -2.59 13.51
C GLY A 103 1.49 -3.97 14.15
N LYS A 104 0.56 -4.88 13.82
CA LYS A 104 0.63 -6.29 14.23
C LYS A 104 1.79 -6.99 13.53
N TYR A 105 2.30 -8.05 14.13
CA TYR A 105 3.37 -8.87 13.55
C TYR A 105 2.85 -10.25 13.21
N VAL A 106 2.99 -10.64 11.94
CA VAL A 106 2.66 -11.98 11.46
C VAL A 106 3.78 -12.94 11.82
N LEU A 107 3.43 -14.08 12.39
CA LEU A 107 4.37 -15.12 12.77
C LEU A 107 4.58 -16.08 11.60
N GLY A 108 5.83 -16.52 11.37
CA GLY A 108 6.17 -17.45 10.29
C GLY A 108 5.86 -16.93 8.88
N TYR A 109 5.82 -15.61 8.69
CA TYR A 109 5.44 -14.95 7.43
C TYR A 109 6.28 -15.41 6.21
N ASP A 110 7.52 -15.84 6.44
CA ASP A 110 8.42 -16.39 5.43
C ASP A 110 7.91 -17.74 4.86
N ARG A 111 7.19 -18.52 5.68
CA ARG A 111 6.74 -19.88 5.35
C ARG A 111 5.28 -19.98 4.93
N LEU A 112 4.49 -18.93 5.08
CA LEU A 112 3.07 -18.91 4.68
C LEU A 112 2.89 -19.23 3.19
N ARG A 113 1.83 -19.97 2.88
CA ARG A 113 1.39 -20.37 1.54
C ARG A 113 -0.13 -20.17 1.42
N ALA A 114 -0.64 -20.26 0.20
CA ALA A 114 -2.09 -20.30 -0.02
C ALA A 114 -2.69 -21.50 0.72
N GLY A 115 -3.85 -21.31 1.35
CA GLY A 115 -4.53 -22.26 2.24
C GLY A 115 -4.20 -22.08 3.72
N ASP A 116 -3.06 -21.47 4.07
CA ASP A 116 -2.66 -21.31 5.47
C ASP A 116 -3.51 -20.25 6.20
N THR A 117 -3.65 -20.41 7.52
CA THR A 117 -4.19 -19.39 8.41
C THR A 117 -3.07 -18.50 8.97
N VAL A 118 -3.36 -17.22 9.15
CA VAL A 118 -2.37 -16.24 9.62
C VAL A 118 -2.37 -16.15 11.14
N HIS A 119 -1.24 -16.44 11.77
CA HIS A 119 -1.02 -16.15 13.19
C HIS A 119 -0.34 -14.80 13.36
N TYR A 120 -0.77 -14.01 14.34
CA TYR A 120 -0.20 -12.71 14.61
C TYR A 120 -0.09 -12.42 16.10
N ARG A 121 0.77 -11.46 16.44
CA ARG A 121 0.85 -10.86 17.77
C ARG A 121 0.52 -9.39 17.74
N SER A 122 -0.07 -8.91 18.83
CA SER A 122 -0.32 -7.49 19.07
C SER A 122 0.95 -6.72 19.40
N MET A 123 0.87 -5.39 19.32
CA MET A 123 1.97 -4.51 19.73
C MET A 123 2.19 -4.61 21.25
N GLY A 124 3.45 -4.66 21.69
CA GLY A 124 3.85 -4.72 23.11
C GLY A 124 4.36 -6.10 23.55
N ASP A 125 4.66 -6.24 24.86
CA ASP A 125 5.16 -7.48 25.48
C ASP A 125 4.09 -8.58 25.64
N SER A 126 2.96 -8.46 24.94
CA SER A 126 1.95 -9.51 24.99
C SER A 126 2.47 -10.77 24.31
N THR A 127 2.53 -11.86 25.05
CA THR A 127 2.87 -13.20 24.55
C THR A 127 1.68 -13.88 23.88
N SER A 128 0.50 -13.26 23.91
CA SER A 128 -0.71 -13.82 23.29
C SER A 128 -0.59 -13.85 21.77
N VAL A 129 -0.71 -15.05 21.22
CA VAL A 129 -0.80 -15.28 19.77
C VAL A 129 -2.25 -15.47 19.41
N ASP A 130 -2.74 -14.63 18.50
CA ASP A 130 -4.06 -14.74 17.91
C ASP A 130 -3.94 -15.24 16.46
N ASN A 131 -5.06 -15.64 15.87
CA ASN A 131 -5.09 -16.08 14.48
C ASN A 131 -6.28 -15.48 13.71
N ILE A 132 -6.03 -15.23 12.42
CA ILE A 132 -7.07 -14.95 11.43
C ILE A 132 -7.62 -16.29 10.97
N ARG A 133 -8.95 -16.46 11.08
CA ARG A 133 -9.63 -17.70 10.73
C ARG A 133 -9.79 -17.90 9.22
N TYR A 134 -9.55 -16.84 8.43
CA TYR A 134 -9.68 -16.87 6.98
C TYR A 134 -8.37 -17.38 6.35
N PRO A 135 -8.42 -18.43 5.52
CA PRO A 135 -7.25 -18.94 4.82
C PRO A 135 -6.76 -17.95 3.77
N LEU A 136 -5.45 -17.98 3.54
CA LEU A 136 -4.80 -17.20 2.50
C LEU A 136 -5.20 -17.71 1.12
N ALA A 137 -5.67 -16.82 0.25
CA ALA A 137 -5.86 -17.11 -1.16
C ALA A 137 -4.52 -17.12 -1.92
N LEU A 138 -3.61 -16.22 -1.58
CA LEU A 138 -2.32 -16.04 -2.25
C LEU A 138 -1.31 -15.37 -1.31
N VAL A 139 -0.03 -15.69 -1.51
CA VAL A 139 1.10 -15.01 -0.87
C VAL A 139 2.05 -14.52 -1.95
N GLU A 140 2.12 -13.20 -2.15
CA GLU A 140 3.11 -12.58 -3.03
C GLU A 140 4.33 -12.18 -2.22
N ARG A 141 5.51 -12.61 -2.64
CA ARG A 141 6.79 -12.12 -2.11
C ARG A 141 7.36 -11.13 -3.10
N LYS A 142 7.63 -9.91 -2.66
CA LYS A 142 8.38 -8.95 -3.48
C LYS A 142 9.84 -9.32 -3.29
N GLU A 143 10.53 -9.62 -4.39
CA GLU A 143 11.98 -9.83 -4.35
C GLU A 143 12.61 -8.60 -3.71
N GLY A 144 13.39 -8.83 -2.65
CA GLY A 144 14.05 -7.75 -1.95
C GLY A 144 14.94 -7.02 -2.95
N SER A 145 14.74 -5.71 -3.10
CA SER A 145 15.84 -4.82 -3.45
C SER A 145 16.86 -4.98 -2.34
N ALA A 146 17.77 -5.95 -2.51
CA ALA A 146 18.94 -6.11 -1.68
C ALA A 146 19.69 -4.77 -1.70
N ALA A 147 19.71 -4.10 -0.56
CA ALA A 147 20.68 -3.06 -0.29
C ALA A 147 22.00 -3.73 0.11
#